data_AF-A0AAU8N525-F1
#
_entry.id   AF-A0AAU8N525-F1
#
_cell.length_a   1.000
_cell.length_b   1.000
_cell.length_c   1.000
_cell.angle_alpha   90.00
_cell.angle_beta   90.00
_cell.angle_gamma   90.00
#
_symmetry.space_group_name_H-M   'P 1'
#
loop_
_entity.id
_entity.type
_entity.pdbx_description
1 polymer ?
#
loop_
_entity_poly.entity_id
_entity_poly.type
_entity_poly.pdbx_seq_one_letter_code
_entity_poly.pdbx_strand_id
1 'polypeptide(L)' 'MDFAWPELRRVGEFDGAGKYRREVSGMAPERALLDERQRENRIEVVTGLKVIRWTWDDLMRPERFMRILADGGIVPLR' A
#
# COMPACT_ATOMS: atom_id res chain seq x y z
N MET A 1 -9.83 0.92 1.06
CA MET A 1 -9.58 0.52 -0.34
C MET A 1 -10.18 1.58 -1.23
N ASP A 2 -9.32 2.32 -1.92
CA ASP A 2 -9.67 3.55 -2.64
C ASP A 2 -9.67 3.36 -4.15
N PHE A 3 -8.93 2.35 -4.65
CA PHE A 3 -8.80 2.02 -6.07
C PHE A 3 -8.93 0.51 -6.27
N ALA A 4 -9.44 0.09 -7.43
CA ALA A 4 -9.63 -1.32 -7.76
C ALA A 4 -9.27 -1.61 -9.23
N TRP A 5 -8.57 -2.71 -9.47
CA TRP A 5 -8.36 -3.32 -10.78
C TRP A 5 -8.80 -4.79 -10.73
N PRO A 6 -10.12 -5.06 -10.86
CA PRO A 6 -10.68 -6.40 -10.65
C PRO A 6 -10.10 -7.45 -11.61
N GLU A 7 -9.89 -7.09 -12.88
CA GLU A 7 -9.36 -7.97 -13.92
C GLU A 7 -7.94 -8.43 -13.60
N LEU A 8 -7.19 -7.59 -12.88
CA LEU A 8 -5.85 -7.92 -12.46
C LEU A 8 -5.84 -8.58 -11.08
N ARG A 9 -6.93 -8.57 -10.32
CA ARG A 9 -6.97 -8.93 -8.88
C ARG A 9 -6.05 -8.05 -8.03
N ARG A 10 -6.12 -6.73 -8.24
CA ARG A 10 -5.36 -5.74 -7.45
C ARG A 10 -6.28 -4.70 -6.86
N VAL A 11 -5.86 -4.19 -5.71
CA VAL A 11 -6.55 -3.14 -4.99
C VAL A 11 -5.53 -2.09 -4.56
N GLY A 12 -5.89 -0.81 -4.71
CA GLY A 12 -5.06 0.32 -4.29
C GLY A 12 -5.62 0.95 -3.03
N GLU A 13 -4.74 1.31 -2.11
CA GLU A 13 -5.10 2.05 -0.91
C GLU A 13 -4.19 3.26 -0.72
N PHE A 14 -4.82 4.41 -0.54
CA PHE A 14 -4.13 5.64 -0.28
C PHE A 14 -4.04 5.86 1.23
N ASP A 15 -2.83 5.75 1.76
CA ASP A 15 -2.56 6.08 3.14
C ASP A 15 -2.17 7.56 3.24
N GLY A 16 -3.19 8.40 3.44
CA GLY A 16 -3.00 9.82 3.69
C GLY A 16 -2.17 9.99 4.96
N ALA A 17 -0.93 10.45 4.80
CA ALA A 17 0.11 10.62 5.83
C ALA A 17 -0.24 11.58 7.02
N GLY A 18 -1.51 11.76 7.36
CA GLY A 18 -2.03 12.74 8.32
C GLY A 18 -2.62 12.19 9.63
N LYS A 19 -2.58 10.87 9.92
CA LYS A 19 -3.16 10.37 11.19
C LYS A 19 -2.28 9.61 12.17
N TYR A 20 -1.01 9.31 11.84
CA TYR A 20 -0.18 8.47 12.73
C TYR A 20 1.18 9.04 13.11
N ARG A 21 1.38 10.37 13.00
CA ARG A 21 2.57 11.01 13.60
C ARG A 21 2.36 11.52 15.03
N ARG A 22 1.16 11.37 15.59
CA ARG A 22 0.89 11.49 17.03
C ARG A 22 0.20 10.19 17.45
N GLU A 23 0.67 9.58 18.53
CA GLU A 23 0.07 8.39 19.17
C GLU A 23 0.49 7.02 18.60
N VAL A 24 1.80 6.79 18.49
CA VAL A 24 2.35 5.50 18.91
C VAL A 24 3.35 5.75 20.02
N SER A 25 2.81 5.99 21.22
CA SER A 25 3.58 5.94 22.45
C SER A 25 4.03 4.48 22.68
N GLY A 26 5.26 4.16 22.28
CA GLY A 26 6.00 3.03 22.86
C GLY A 26 6.05 1.70 22.09
N MET A 27 5.54 1.59 20.86
CA MET A 27 5.88 0.44 20.00
C MET A 27 7.01 0.81 19.03
N ALA A 28 8.05 -0.02 19.00
CA ALA A 28 9.15 0.12 18.07
C ALA A 28 8.61 0.16 16.62
N PRO A 29 8.98 1.17 15.79
CA PRO A 29 8.48 1.34 14.42
C PRO A 29 8.55 0.08 13.55
N GLU A 30 9.53 -0.78 13.82
CA GLU A 30 9.74 -2.04 13.13
C GLU A 30 8.62 -3.06 13.39
N ARG A 31 8.03 -3.10 14.59
CA ARG A 31 6.92 -4.03 14.90
C ARG A 31 5.63 -3.62 14.18
N ALA A 32 5.34 -2.32 14.14
CA ALA A 32 4.19 -1.81 13.40
C ALA A 32 4.29 -2.16 11.90
N LEU A 33 5.49 -2.04 11.33
CA LEU A 33 5.75 -2.42 9.94
C LEU A 33 5.60 -3.93 9.69
N LEU A 34 6.07 -4.77 10.62
CA LEU A 34 5.93 -6.22 10.53
C LEU A 34 4.47 -6.67 10.64
N ASP A 35 3.71 -6.06 11.56
CA ASP A 35 2.28 -6.34 11.73
C ASP A 35 1.48 -5.92 10.48
N GLU A 36 1.85 -4.80 9.86
CA GLU A 36 1.26 -4.34 8.61
C GLU A 36 1.56 -5.31 7.46
N ARG A 37 2.83 -5.73 7.30
CA ARG A 37 3.24 -6.75 6.31
C ARG A 37 2.52 -8.08 6.51
N GLN A 38 2.29 -8.49 7.76
CA GLN A 38 1.54 -9.72 8.06
C GLN A 38 0.04 -9.58 7.78
N ARG A 39 -0.54 -8.39 7.92
CA ARG A 39 -1.93 -8.13 7.51
C ARG A 39 -2.07 -8.18 6.00
N GLU A 40 -1.15 -7.56 5.27
CA GLU A 40 -1.10 -7.61 3.79
C GLU A 40 -1.00 -9.04 3.27
N ASN A 41 -0.04 -9.82 3.78
CA ASN A 41 0.10 -11.23 3.39
C ASN A 41 -1.16 -12.05 3.68
N ARG A 42 -1.88 -11.77 4.78
CA ARG A 42 -3.13 -12.48 5.10
C ARG A 42 -4.25 -12.13 4.13
N ILE A 43 -4.39 -10.87 3.75
CA ILE A 43 -5.38 -10.45 2.74
C ILE A 43 -5.06 -11.13 1.41
N GLU A 44 -3.79 -11.15 1.01
CA GLU A 44 -3.36 -11.78 -0.23
C GLU A 44 -3.62 -13.29 -0.22
N VAL A 45 -3.27 -14.00 0.85
CA VAL A 45 -3.48 -15.45 0.97
C VAL A 45 -4.97 -15.82 0.98
N VAL A 46 -5.81 -15.05 1.70
CA VAL A 46 -7.24 -15.39 1.87
C VAL A 46 -8.07 -14.99 0.65
N THR A 47 -7.78 -13.83 0.04
CA THR A 47 -8.61 -13.27 -1.03
C THR A 47 -8.01 -13.44 -2.41
N GLY A 48 -6.71 -13.75 -2.52
CA GLY A 48 -5.96 -13.72 -3.77
C GLY A 48 -5.89 -12.33 -4.41
N LEU A 49 -6.16 -11.27 -3.64
CA LEU A 49 -6.01 -9.87 -4.06
C LEU A 49 -4.69 -9.32 -3.55
N LYS A 50 -3.92 -8.68 -4.43
CA LYS A 50 -2.73 -7.94 -4.03
C LYS A 50 -3.11 -6.50 -3.69
N VAL A 51 -2.76 -6.07 -2.48
CA VAL A 51 -2.94 -4.68 -2.01
C VAL A 51 -1.71 -3.86 -2.38
N ILE A 52 -1.91 -2.68 -2.95
CA ILE A 52 -0.87 -1.73 -3.32
C ILE A 52 -1.13 -0.45 -2.52
N ARG A 53 -0.24 -0.07 -1.62
CA ARG A 53 -0.39 1.13 -0.78
C ARG A 53 0.57 2.23 -1.23
N TRP A 54 0.10 3.47 -1.17
CA TRP A 54 0.95 4.64 -1.38
C TRP A 54 0.48 5.81 -0.52
N THR A 55 1.41 6.72 -0.23
CA THR A 55 1.19 7.90 0.60
C THR A 55 1.23 9.19 -0.22
N TRP A 56 0.98 10.33 0.46
CA TRP A 56 1.19 11.65 -0.13
C TRP A 56 2.64 11.86 -0.62
N ASP A 57 3.67 11.40 0.10
CA ASP A 57 5.08 11.56 -0.34
C ASP A 57 5.38 10.73 -1.60
N ASP A 58 4.70 9.60 -1.77
CA ASP A 58 4.80 8.79 -2.99
C ASP A 58 4.17 9.52 -4.18
N LEU A 59 2.95 10.05 -4.02
CA LEU A 59 2.25 10.80 -5.08
C LEU A 59 2.98 12.06 -5.53
N MET A 60 3.64 12.76 -4.59
CA MET A 60 4.42 13.97 -4.90
C MET A 60 5.70 13.67 -5.69
N ARG A 61 6.04 12.40 -5.91
CA ARG A 61 7.21 11.93 -6.67
C ARG A 61 6.74 10.95 -7.75
N PRO A 62 6.33 11.43 -8.94
CA PRO A 62 5.69 10.60 -9.96
C PRO A 62 6.46 9.32 -10.31
N GLU A 63 7.78 9.38 -10.41
CA GLU A 63 8.61 8.20 -10.73
C GLU A 63 8.52 7.13 -9.64
N ARG A 64 8.46 7.56 -8.38
CA ARG A 64 8.31 6.65 -7.22
C ARG A 64 6.92 6.04 -7.20
N PHE A 65 5.89 6.85 -7.42
CA PHE A 65 4.51 6.35 -7.48
C PHE A 65 4.34 5.33 -8.60
N MET A 66 4.87 5.62 -9.79
CA MET A 66 4.83 4.72 -10.94
C MET A 66 5.54 3.40 -10.66
N ARG A 67 6.69 3.43 -9.98
CA ARG A 67 7.40 2.20 -9.55
C ARG A 67 6.57 1.38 -8.56
N ILE A 68 5.94 2.02 -7.57
CA ILE A 68 5.07 1.33 -6.60
C ILE A 68 3.92 0.61 -7.32
N LEU A 69 3.26 1.29 -8.26
CA LEU A 69 2.21 0.68 -9.07
C LEU A 69 2.75 -0.50 -9.89
N ALA A 70 3.89 -0.33 -10.56
CA ALA A 70 4.51 -1.36 -11.39
C ALA A 70 4.91 -2.61 -10.57
N ASP A 71 5.51 -2.44 -9.39
CA ASP A 71 5.84 -3.54 -8.47
C ASP A 71 4.56 -4.24 -7.96
N GLY A 72 3.46 -3.50 -7.89
CA GLY A 72 2.10 -4.00 -7.66
C GLY A 72 1.48 -4.73 -8.86
N GLY A 73 2.09 -4.67 -10.04
CA GLY A 73 1.56 -5.24 -11.28
C GLY A 73 0.58 -4.33 -12.03
N ILE A 74 0.58 -3.03 -11.72
CA ILE A 74 -0.18 -1.99 -12.43
C ILE A 74 0.78 -1.19 -13.28
N VAL A 75 0.67 -1.32 -14.60
CA VAL A 75 1.50 -0.60 -15.58
C VAL A 75 0.60 0.19 -16.55
N PRO A 76 1.01 1.40 -16.98
CA PRO A 76 0.25 2.17 -17.95
C PRO A 76 0.15 1.45 -19.29
N LEU A 77 -0.99 1.58 -19.95
CA LEU A 77 -1.12 1.26 -21.37
C LEU A 77 -0.41 2.36 -22.18
N ARG A 78 0.32 1.96 -23.22
CA ARG A 78 0.97 2.87 -24.17
C ARG A 78 -0.05 3.58 -25.05
#